data_AF-A0A433CF26-F1
#
_entry.id   AF-A0A433CF26-F1
#
_cell.length_a   1.000
_cell.length_b   1.000
_cell.length_c   1.000
_cell.angle_alpha   90.00
_cell.angle_beta   90.00
_cell.angle_gamma   90.00
#
_symmetry.space_group_name_H-M   'P 1'
#
loop_
_entity.id
_entity.type
_entity.pdbx_description
1 polymer ?
#
loop_
_entity_poly.entity_id
_entity_poly.type
_entity_poly.pdbx_seq_one_letter_code
_entity_poly.pdbx_strand_id
1 'polypeptide(L)'
;MERLENLKPVVKRLLGLITPVGDSTIDETRLLNLKDTTMIADYLIEEIISVAKFKYDTRHSIKACGEFADDFITKLKERLDTNK
;
A
#
# COMPACT_ATOMS: atom_id res chain seq x y z
N MET A 1 -2.19 16.68 -5.58
CA MET A 1 -2.25 15.44 -6.39
C MET A 1 -0.93 15.14 -7.12
N GLU A 2 -0.14 16.14 -7.56
CA GLU A 2 1.15 15.94 -8.25
C GLU A 2 2.18 15.08 -7.50
N ARG A 3 2.25 15.19 -6.17
CA ARG A 3 3.23 14.42 -5.38
C ARG A 3 3.07 12.91 -5.53
N LEU A 4 1.83 12.40 -5.57
CA LEU A 4 1.57 10.97 -5.71
C LEU A 4 1.89 10.50 -7.13
N GLU A 5 1.56 11.30 -8.14
CA GLU A 5 1.89 11.00 -9.54
C GLU A 5 3.39 10.93 -9.79
N ASN A 6 4.19 11.71 -9.05
CA ASN A 6 5.65 11.63 -9.12
C ASN A 6 6.24 10.39 -8.40
N LEU A 7 5.56 9.86 -7.37
CA LEU A 7 6.06 8.71 -6.61
C LEU A 7 5.85 7.38 -7.35
N LYS A 8 4.72 7.21 -8.03
CA LYS A 8 4.40 5.99 -8.80
C LYS A 8 5.52 5.56 -9.78
N PRO A 9 6.04 6.43 -10.67
CA PRO A 9 7.10 6.04 -11.61
C PRO A 9 8.42 5.76 -10.89
N VAL A 10 8.71 6.43 -9.78
CA VAL A 10 9.91 6.16 -8.98
C VAL A 10 9.85 4.77 -8.36
N VAL A 11 8.73 4.43 -7.70
CA VAL A 11 8.53 3.09 -7.11
C VAL A 11 8.63 2.01 -8.18
N LYS A 12 7.96 2.18 -9.33
CA LYS A 12 8.05 1.23 -10.46
C LYS A 12 9.47 1.09 -11.01
N ARG A 13 10.25 2.18 -11.05
CA ARG A 13 11.64 2.14 -11.52
C ARG A 13 12.57 1.43 -10.52
N LEU A 14 12.30 1.54 -9.22
CA LEU A 14 13.10 0.90 -8.18
C LEU A 14 12.78 -0.58 -8.02
N LEU A 15 11.49 -0.93 -8.01
CA LEU A 15 11.03 -2.29 -7.74
C LEU A 15 10.80 -3.13 -9.00
N GLY A 16 10.72 -2.51 -10.18
CA GLY A 16 10.47 -3.20 -11.44
C GLY A 16 9.00 -3.57 -11.66
N LEU A 17 8.76 -4.37 -12.70
CA LEU A 17 7.43 -4.87 -13.06
C LEU A 17 7.11 -6.15 -12.28
N ILE A 18 5.85 -6.28 -11.85
CA ILE A 18 5.37 -7.40 -11.01
C ILE A 18 4.39 -8.34 -11.74
N THR A 19 3.83 -7.91 -12.86
CA THR A 19 2.80 -8.67 -13.59
C THR A 19 3.43 -9.83 -14.36
N PRO A 20 3.01 -11.09 -14.24
CA PRO A 20 3.59 -12.19 -15.02
C PRO A 20 3.28 -12.04 -16.53
N VAL A 21 4.10 -12.65 -17.38
CA VAL A 21 3.96 -12.67 -18.85
C VAL A 21 3.98 -14.06 -19.48
N GLY A 22 4.19 -15.13 -18.69
CA GLY A 22 4.22 -16.50 -19.18
C GLY A 22 5.57 -16.94 -19.74
N ASP A 23 6.61 -16.13 -19.56
CA ASP A 23 8.01 -16.49 -19.86
C ASP A 23 8.72 -16.78 -18.54
N SER A 24 9.23 -17.99 -18.35
CA SER A 24 9.77 -18.46 -17.07
C SER A 24 10.91 -17.57 -16.53
N THR A 25 11.83 -17.14 -17.39
CA THR A 25 12.97 -16.33 -16.97
C THR A 25 12.54 -14.92 -16.58
N ILE A 26 11.61 -14.33 -17.35
CA ILE A 26 11.05 -13.02 -17.01
C ILE A 26 10.21 -13.11 -15.73
N ASP A 27 9.40 -14.15 -15.59
CA ASP A 27 8.48 -14.31 -14.46
C ASP A 27 9.20 -14.61 -13.15
N GLU A 28 10.35 -15.28 -13.17
CA GLU A 28 11.24 -15.40 -12.00
C GLU A 28 11.67 -14.02 -11.48
N THR A 29 12.10 -13.14 -12.38
CA THR A 29 12.48 -11.76 -12.02
C THR A 29 11.27 -10.99 -11.49
N ARG A 30 10.11 -11.11 -12.15
CA ARG A 30 8.89 -10.41 -11.72
C ARG A 30 8.34 -10.94 -10.40
N LEU A 31 8.55 -12.21 -10.09
CA LEU A 31 8.23 -12.79 -8.80
C LEU A 31 9.10 -12.20 -7.68
N LEU A 32 10.40 -12.00 -7.92
CA LEU A 32 11.27 -11.30 -6.96
C LEU A 32 10.79 -9.86 -6.73
N ASN A 33 10.52 -9.13 -7.82
CA ASN A 33 9.96 -7.78 -7.75
C ASN A 33 8.64 -7.73 -6.98
N LEU A 34 7.76 -8.72 -7.18
CA LEU A 34 6.50 -8.84 -6.46
C LEU A 34 6.73 -9.06 -4.97
N LYS A 35 7.66 -9.95 -4.59
CA LYS A 35 8.00 -10.20 -3.18
C LYS A 35 8.48 -8.92 -2.49
N ASP A 36 9.42 -8.20 -3.11
CA ASP A 36 9.93 -6.94 -2.58
C ASP A 36 8.82 -5.89 -2.47
N THR A 37 7.96 -5.80 -3.49
CA THR A 37 6.80 -4.90 -3.50
C THR A 37 5.81 -5.23 -2.37
N THR A 38 5.52 -6.51 -2.14
CA THR A 38 4.63 -6.92 -1.05
C THR A 38 5.25 -6.65 0.32
N MET A 39 6.56 -6.82 0.47
CA MET A 39 7.26 -6.56 1.73
C MET A 39 7.21 -5.07 2.11
N ILE A 40 7.46 -4.16 1.16
CA ILE A 40 7.36 -2.72 1.45
C ILE A 40 5.90 -2.29 1.65
N ALA A 41 4.96 -2.88 0.92
CA ALA A 41 3.54 -2.59 1.10
C ALA A 41 3.06 -3.00 2.50
N ASP A 42 3.47 -4.18 2.98
CA ASP A 42 3.17 -4.66 4.33
C ASP A 42 3.68 -3.71 5.42
N TYR A 43 4.94 -3.29 5.31
CA TYR A 43 5.52 -2.29 6.21
C TYR A 43 4.72 -0.98 6.24
N LEU A 44 4.35 -0.44 5.07
CA LEU A 44 3.57 0.80 4.97
C LEU A 44 2.15 0.64 5.53
N ILE A 45 1.53 -0.53 5.33
CA ILE A 45 0.21 -0.83 5.89
C ILE A 45 0.29 -0.87 7.42
N GLU A 46 1.32 -1.49 8.00
CA GLU A 46 1.53 -1.49 9.45
C GLU A 46 1.72 -0.09 10.02
N GLU A 47 2.48 0.78 9.34
CA GLU A 47 2.58 2.19 9.73
C GLU A 47 1.21 2.89 9.71
N ILE A 48 0.39 2.67 8.69
CA ILE A 48 -0.96 3.24 8.61
C ILE A 48 -1.87 2.69 9.72
N ILE A 49 -1.81 1.38 10.02
CA ILE A 49 -2.55 0.76 11.13
C ILE A 49 -2.16 1.40 12.46
N SER A 50 -0.87 1.71 12.65
CA SER A 50 -0.40 2.38 13.86
C SER A 50 -1.05 3.77 14.03
N VAL A 51 -1.22 4.52 12.94
CA VAL A 51 -1.85 5.85 12.94
C VAL A 51 -3.35 5.77 13.21
N ALA A 52 -4.04 4.75 12.68
CA ALA A 52 -5.48 4.57 12.87
C ALA A 52 -5.90 4.49 14.36
N LYS A 53 -4.98 4.07 15.25
CA LYS A 53 -5.21 4.03 16.71
C LYS A 53 -5.59 5.39 17.30
N PHE A 54 -5.22 6.49 16.63
CA PHE A 54 -5.47 7.85 17.09
C PHE A 54 -6.85 8.41 16.74
N LYS A 55 -7.74 7.63 16.09
CA LYS A 55 -9.08 8.11 15.67
C LYS A 55 -10.01 8.56 16.80
N TYR A 56 -9.67 8.25 18.05
CA TYR A 56 -10.43 8.65 19.24
C TYR A 56 -9.70 9.71 20.09
N ASP A 57 -8.58 10.27 19.61
CA ASP A 57 -7.87 11.35 20.31
C ASP A 57 -8.75 12.60 20.40
N THR A 58 -8.60 13.38 21.47
CA THR A 58 -9.39 14.60 21.70
C THR A 58 -8.87 15.79 20.89
N ARG A 59 -7.60 15.75 20.45
CA ARG A 59 -6.99 16.80 19.64
C ARG A 59 -7.40 16.63 18.18
N HIS A 60 -8.09 17.63 17.66
CA HIS A 60 -8.68 17.61 16.32
C HIS A 60 -7.74 17.14 15.21
N SER A 61 -6.51 17.66 15.15
CA SER A 61 -5.54 17.30 14.10
C SER A 61 -5.10 15.84 14.16
N ILE A 62 -4.90 15.30 15.36
CA ILE A 62 -4.47 13.91 15.56
C ILE A 62 -5.63 12.96 15.26
N LYS A 63 -6.83 13.32 15.73
CA LYS A 63 -8.06 12.61 15.43
C LYS A 63 -8.28 12.49 13.91
N ALA A 64 -8.14 13.60 13.19
CA ALA A 64 -8.32 13.63 11.73
C ALA A 64 -7.34 12.69 11.00
N CYS A 65 -6.08 12.61 11.43
CA CYS A 65 -5.12 11.65 10.88
C CYS A 65 -5.54 10.20 11.15
N GLY A 66 -6.00 9.91 12.37
CA GLY A 66 -6.45 8.57 12.75
C GLY A 66 -7.72 8.15 12.01
N GLU A 67 -8.70 9.04 11.87
CA GLU A 67 -9.93 8.78 11.11
C GLU A 67 -9.63 8.53 9.62
N PHE A 68 -8.71 9.29 9.02
CA PHE A 68 -8.30 9.08 7.63
C PHE A 68 -7.62 7.71 7.43
N ALA A 69 -6.74 7.31 8.34
CA ALA A 69 -6.09 6.00 8.30
C ALA A 69 -7.10 4.85 8.49
N ASP A 70 -8.06 5.00 9.40
CA ASP A 70 -9.11 4.01 9.66
C ASP A 70 -10.06 3.83 8.45
N ASP A 71 -10.43 4.93 7.79
CA ASP A 71 -11.22 4.92 6.55
C ASP A 71 -10.48 4.17 5.42
N PHE A 72 -9.17 4.44 5.25
CA PHE A 72 -8.35 3.70 4.29
C PHE A 72 -8.36 2.18 4.56
N ILE A 73 -8.17 1.77 5.83
CA ILE A 73 -8.17 0.35 6.22
C ILE A 73 -9.55 -0.27 5.97
N THR A 74 -10.63 0.44 6.27
CA THR A 74 -12.00 -0.03 6.06
C THR A 74 -12.26 -0.27 4.57
N LYS A 75 -11.93 0.71 3.72
CA LYS A 75 -12.02 0.57 2.26
C LYS A 75 -11.15 -0.56 1.72
N LEU A 76 -9.97 -0.78 2.30
CA LEU A 76 -9.10 -1.89 1.93
C LEU A 76 -9.77 -3.24 2.21
N LYS A 77 -10.38 -3.41 3.39
CA LYS A 77 -11.13 -4.63 3.76
C LYS A 77 -12.29 -4.88 2.80
N GLU A 78 -13.12 -3.86 2.53
CA GLU A 78 -14.25 -3.97 1.60
C GLU A 78 -13.82 -4.42 0.20
N ARG A 79 -12.71 -3.86 -0.32
CA ARG A 79 -12.15 -4.26 -1.62
C ARG A 79 -11.67 -5.71 -1.61
N LEU A 80 -11.13 -6.20 -0.50
CA LEU A 80 -10.66 -7.58 -0.39
C LEU A 80 -11.83 -8.56 -0.29
N ASP A 81 -12.91 -8.19 0.40
CA ASP A 81 -14.10 -9.03 0.54
C ASP A 81 -14.98 -9.06 -0.72
N THR A 82 -14.99 -7.99 -1.53
CA THR A 82 -15.73 -7.95 -2.81
C THR A 82 -15.09 -8.82 -3.90
N ASN A 83 -13.82 -9.22 -3.72
CA ASN A 83 -13.08 -10.08 -4.66
C ASN A 83 -13.08 -11.57 -4.24
N LYS A 84 -13.90 -11.96 -3.25
CA LYS A 84 -14.17 -13.35 -2.87
C LYS A 84 -15.47 -13.82 -3.52
#